data_AF-A0A7S2JGD1-F1
#
_entry.id   AF-A0A7S2JGD1-F1
#
_cell.length_a   1.000
_cell.length_b   1.000
_cell.length_c   1.000
_cell.angle_alpha   90.00
_cell.angle_beta   90.00
_cell.angle_gamma   90.00
#
_symmetry.space_group_name_H-M   'P 1'
#
loop_
_entity.id
_entity.type
_entity.pdbx_description
1 polymer ?
#
loop_
_entity_poly.entity_id
_entity_poly.type
_entity_poly.pdbx_seq_one_letter_code
_entity_poly.pdbx_strand_id
1 'polypeptide(L)'
;ERHRDMRRASSSLLGLAPRLLSGPRLCSRPLPLLAFARASQQRSGDAALALGEIRVADATGSLGVMTPKQALALAAERKLHLVEVAPNASPPVWKLLATLPVVEKRPEPPKIEEM
;
A
#
# COMPACT_ATOMS: atom_id res chain seq x y z
N GLU A 1 45.34 -11.12 47.16
CA GLU A 1 46.49 -10.20 46.98
C GLU A 1 46.57 -9.67 45.55
N ARG A 2 46.10 -8.46 45.23
CA ARG A 2 46.69 -7.14 45.53
C ARG A 2 48.06 -6.95 44.86
N HIS A 3 48.10 -6.09 43.86
CA HIS A 3 49.10 -5.04 43.56
C HIS A 3 48.96 -4.71 42.07
N ARG A 4 48.05 -3.79 41.67
CA ARG A 4 48.33 -2.35 41.52
C ARG A 4 49.70 -2.08 40.92
N ASP A 5 49.82 -2.25 39.61
CA ASP A 5 50.80 -1.49 38.83
C ASP A 5 50.24 -0.11 38.54
N MET A 6 50.59 0.80 39.45
CA MET A 6 50.39 2.22 39.34
C MET A 6 51.63 2.85 38.70
N ARG A 7 51.39 3.57 37.60
CA ARG A 7 52.04 4.82 37.18
C ARG A 7 53.50 4.77 36.70
N ARG A 8 53.69 5.04 35.41
CA ARG A 8 54.53 6.13 34.84
C ARG A 8 54.49 5.96 33.31
N ALA A 9 54.43 6.98 32.47
CA ALA A 9 54.87 8.35 32.61
C ALA A 9 54.25 9.25 31.53
N SER A 10 54.46 10.54 31.75
CA SER A 10 54.60 11.62 30.77
C SER A 10 53.34 12.02 29.98
N SER A 11 52.70 13.13 30.31
CA SER A 11 53.20 14.52 30.16
C SER A 11 53.54 14.87 28.72
N SER A 12 52.63 15.55 28.04
CA SER A 12 52.87 16.61 27.03
C SER A 12 51.49 17.19 26.69
N LEU A 13 51.05 18.22 27.43
CA LEU A 13 51.18 19.63 27.07
C LEU A 13 50.59 19.98 25.70
N LEU A 14 49.49 20.73 25.78
CA LEU A 14 49.16 21.92 24.98
C LEU A 14 49.09 21.73 23.45
N GLY A 15 47.86 21.45 22.99
CA GLY A 15 47.40 21.77 21.64
C GLY A 15 46.14 22.62 21.73
N LEU A 16 46.33 23.93 21.93
CA LEU A 16 45.29 24.94 21.82
C LEU A 16 44.91 25.11 20.34
N ALA A 17 43.69 24.74 19.94
CA ALA A 17 43.01 25.39 18.83
C ALA A 17 41.48 25.16 18.91
N PRO A 18 40.68 26.23 18.96
CA PRO A 18 39.25 26.15 18.73
C PRO A 18 38.98 26.04 17.23
N ARG A 19 37.80 25.57 16.83
CA ARG A 19 36.93 26.22 15.83
C ARG A 19 35.81 25.27 15.36
N LEU A 20 34.60 25.72 15.67
CA LEU A 20 33.40 25.67 14.83
C LEU A 20 32.86 24.29 14.40
N LEU A 21 31.74 23.95 15.05
CA LEU A 21 30.46 23.72 14.38
C LEU A 21 30.44 22.69 13.24
N SER A 22 30.48 21.41 13.59
CA SER A 22 29.91 20.36 12.74
C SER A 22 28.77 19.70 13.51
N GLY A 23 27.62 20.39 13.51
CA GLY A 23 26.39 19.83 14.06
C GLY A 23 26.00 18.54 13.35
N PRO A 24 25.27 17.64 14.01
CA PRO A 24 24.66 16.52 13.30
C PRO A 24 23.76 17.11 12.23
N ARG A 25 24.03 16.82 10.95
CA ARG A 25 22.99 16.93 9.93
C ARG A 25 21.94 15.88 10.27
N LEU A 26 21.04 16.22 11.21
CA LEU A 26 19.66 15.81 11.09
C LEU A 26 19.18 16.42 9.77
N CYS A 27 19.47 15.74 8.66
CA CYS A 27 18.70 15.92 7.46
C CYS A 27 17.29 15.51 7.84
N SER A 28 16.51 16.56 8.09
CA SER A 28 15.07 16.59 8.26
C SER A 28 14.44 15.52 7.37
N ARG A 29 14.03 14.43 8.01
CA ARG A 29 12.98 13.57 7.50
C ARG A 29 11.67 14.21 7.96
N PRO A 30 10.96 14.99 7.13
CA PRO A 30 9.54 14.80 7.09
C PRO A 30 9.35 13.53 6.25
N LEU A 31 9.18 12.39 6.92
CA LEU A 31 8.37 11.35 6.31
C LEU A 31 7.05 12.04 5.94
N PRO A 32 6.61 12.05 4.67
CA PRO A 32 5.31 12.63 4.34
C PRO A 32 4.27 11.82 5.12
N LEU A 33 3.73 12.44 6.18
CA LEU A 33 2.78 11.90 7.16
C LEU A 33 1.41 11.54 6.54
N LEU A 34 1.32 11.45 5.20
CA LEU A 34 0.09 11.35 4.43
C LEU A 34 0.16 10.40 3.21
N ALA A 35 1.20 9.57 3.08
CA ALA A 35 1.31 8.60 1.97
C ALA A 35 1.00 7.14 2.37
N PHE A 36 0.42 6.92 3.55
CA PHE A 36 -0.04 5.61 4.01
C PHE A 36 -1.51 5.72 4.39
N ALA A 37 -2.41 5.30 3.49
CA ALA A 37 -3.71 4.66 3.79
C ALA A 37 -4.79 4.98 2.74
N ARG A 38 -4.70 4.37 1.55
CA ARG A 38 -5.94 4.05 0.79
C ARG A 38 -5.80 3.00 -0.32
N ALA A 39 -4.86 2.06 -0.24
CA ALA A 39 -4.58 1.16 -1.37
C ALA A 39 -5.27 -0.22 -1.31
N SER A 40 -6.17 -0.48 -0.35
CA SER A 40 -6.81 -1.80 -0.19
C SER A 40 -8.31 -1.80 -0.45
N GLN A 41 -8.83 -0.87 -1.26
CA GLN A 41 -10.18 -1.00 -1.80
C GLN A 41 -10.13 -1.94 -3.01
N GLN A 42 -10.31 -3.23 -2.73
CA GLN A 42 -10.52 -4.25 -3.76
C GLN A 42 -11.73 -3.85 -4.59
N ARG A 43 -11.52 -3.40 -5.84
CA ARG A 43 -12.62 -3.02 -6.72
C ARG A 43 -13.41 -4.27 -7.10
N SER A 44 -14.72 -4.13 -7.12
CA SER A 44 -15.65 -5.23 -7.34
C SER A 44 -16.58 -4.88 -8.48
N GLY A 45 -17.01 -5.89 -9.24
CA GLY A 45 -18.16 -5.83 -10.14
C GLY A 45 -18.13 -4.70 -11.17
N ASP A 46 -18.91 -3.65 -10.92
CA ASP A 46 -19.14 -2.51 -11.81
C ASP A 46 -17.88 -1.71 -12.14
N ALA A 47 -16.90 -1.68 -11.24
CA ALA A 47 -15.66 -0.96 -11.44
C ALA A 47 -14.85 -1.48 -12.66
N ALA A 48 -15.10 -2.72 -13.09
CA ALA A 48 -14.51 -3.27 -14.31
C ALA A 48 -15.03 -2.58 -15.58
N LEU A 49 -16.27 -2.06 -15.57
CA LEU A 49 -16.91 -1.44 -16.74
C LEU A 49 -16.20 -0.18 -17.23
N ALA A 50 -15.42 0.47 -16.37
CA ALA A 50 -14.60 1.63 -16.72
C ALA A 50 -13.34 1.26 -17.53
N LEU A 51 -13.00 -0.04 -17.61
CA LEU A 51 -11.82 -0.54 -18.30
C LEU A 51 -12.17 -0.98 -19.73
N GLY A 52 -11.21 -0.89 -20.66
CA GLY A 52 -11.41 -1.39 -22.03
C GLY A 52 -11.29 -2.90 -22.11
N GLU A 53 -10.20 -3.43 -21.57
CA GLU A 53 -9.83 -4.84 -21.68
C GLU A 53 -9.31 -5.35 -20.33
N ILE A 54 -9.77 -6.52 -19.90
CA ILE A 54 -9.38 -7.11 -18.61
C ILE A 54 -9.00 -8.58 -18.77
N ARG A 55 -8.04 -9.02 -17.95
CA ARG A 55 -7.68 -10.44 -17.86
C ARG A 55 -8.48 -11.10 -16.75
N VAL A 56 -9.24 -12.14 -17.08
CA VAL A 56 -10.08 -12.86 -16.12
C VAL A 56 -9.45 -14.19 -15.77
N ALA A 57 -9.40 -14.48 -14.46
CA ALA A 57 -9.04 -15.78 -13.91
C ALA A 57 -10.17 -16.32 -13.04
N ASP A 58 -10.28 -17.63 -12.95
CA ASP A 58 -11.22 -18.38 -12.12
C ASP A 58 -10.44 -19.23 -11.10
N ALA A 59 -11.12 -20.06 -10.32
CA ALA A 59 -10.48 -21.03 -9.43
C ALA A 59 -9.68 -22.09 -10.20
N THR A 60 -10.13 -22.45 -11.40
CA THR A 60 -9.51 -23.50 -12.23
C THR A 60 -8.34 -22.99 -13.07
N GLY A 61 -8.28 -21.69 -13.38
CA GLY A 61 -7.21 -21.13 -14.23
C GLY A 61 -7.56 -19.80 -14.88
N SER A 62 -6.78 -19.39 -15.88
CA SER A 62 -7.00 -18.15 -16.64
C SER A 62 -8.05 -18.36 -17.72
N LEU A 63 -9.15 -17.60 -17.69
CA LEU A 63 -10.19 -17.62 -18.74
C LEU A 63 -9.76 -16.83 -19.99
N GLY A 64 -8.74 -15.97 -19.85
CA GLY A 64 -8.16 -15.20 -20.94
C GLY A 64 -8.44 -13.70 -20.78
N VAL A 65 -8.26 -12.97 -21.87
CA VAL A 65 -8.47 -11.53 -21.93
C VAL A 65 -9.78 -11.26 -22.65
N MET A 66 -10.67 -10.49 -22.02
CA MET A 66 -12.02 -10.23 -22.52
C MET A 66 -12.53 -8.86 -22.10
N THR A 67 -13.70 -8.48 -22.62
CA THR A 67 -14.34 -7.23 -22.22
C THR A 67 -14.97 -7.35 -20.83
N PRO A 68 -15.05 -6.26 -20.05
CA PRO A 68 -15.65 -6.27 -18.72
C PRO A 68 -17.09 -6.79 -18.70
N LYS A 69 -17.86 -6.47 -19.76
CA LYS A 69 -19.24 -6.94 -19.91
C LYS A 69 -19.33 -8.46 -19.99
N GLN A 70 -18.42 -9.10 -20.75
CA GLN A 70 -18.37 -10.57 -20.81
C GLN A 70 -17.98 -11.17 -19.47
N ALA A 71 -17.00 -10.58 -18.78
CA ALA A 71 -16.56 -11.05 -17.47
C ALA A 71 -17.70 -10.99 -16.43
N LEU A 72 -18.49 -9.91 -16.43
CA LEU A 72 -19.66 -9.76 -15.57
C LEU A 72 -20.77 -10.75 -15.92
N ALA A 73 -21.01 -11.01 -17.21
CA ALA A 73 -21.95 -12.04 -17.63
C ALA A 73 -21.53 -13.41 -17.09
N LEU A 74 -20.26 -13.79 -17.25
CA LEU A 74 -19.73 -15.05 -16.71
C LEU A 74 -19.85 -15.13 -15.18
N ALA A 75 -19.61 -14.02 -14.49
CA ALA A 75 -19.80 -13.91 -13.05
C ALA A 75 -21.28 -14.16 -12.67
N ALA A 76 -22.22 -13.53 -13.37
CA ALA A 76 -23.66 -13.69 -13.15
C ALA A 76 -24.15 -15.12 -13.42
N GLU A 77 -23.76 -15.71 -14.55
CA GLU A 77 -24.12 -17.07 -14.95
C GLU A 77 -23.66 -18.10 -13.91
N ARG A 78 -22.46 -17.90 -13.34
CA ARG A 78 -21.86 -18.78 -12.35
C ARG A 78 -22.20 -18.41 -10.90
N LYS A 79 -22.95 -17.33 -10.68
CA LYS A 79 -23.24 -16.75 -9.36
C LYS A 79 -21.96 -16.48 -8.54
N LEU A 80 -20.92 -15.98 -9.21
CA LEU A 80 -19.64 -15.58 -8.64
C LEU A 80 -19.50 -14.05 -8.68
N HIS A 81 -18.57 -13.52 -7.89
CA HIS A 81 -18.22 -12.10 -7.88
C HIS A 81 -16.92 -11.86 -8.65
N LEU A 82 -16.92 -10.80 -9.46
CA LEU A 82 -15.75 -10.34 -10.18
C LEU A 82 -14.96 -9.37 -9.29
N VAL A 83 -13.74 -9.75 -8.93
CA VAL A 83 -12.90 -9.04 -7.96
C VAL A 83 -11.56 -8.68 -8.59
N GLU A 84 -11.16 -7.41 -8.52
CA GLU A 84 -9.84 -6.99 -9.00
C GLU A 84 -8.76 -7.50 -8.05
N VAL A 85 -7.76 -8.21 -8.59
CA VAL A 85 -6.64 -8.78 -7.80
C VAL A 85 -5.29 -8.15 -8.12
N ALA A 86 -5.12 -7.63 -9.35
CA ALA A 86 -3.89 -6.95 -9.75
C ALA A 86 -4.20 -5.72 -10.62
N PRO A 87 -4.35 -4.53 -10.01
CA PRO A 87 -4.61 -3.29 -10.75
C PRO A 87 -3.40 -2.81 -11.57
N ASN A 88 -2.18 -3.16 -11.16
CA ASN A 88 -0.94 -2.70 -11.80
C ASN A 88 -0.53 -3.53 -13.03
N ALA A 89 -1.31 -4.55 -13.38
CA ALA A 89 -1.02 -5.39 -14.55
C ALA A 89 -1.55 -4.74 -15.83
N SER A 90 -0.89 -5.01 -16.96
CA SER A 90 -1.33 -4.60 -18.30
C SER A 90 -1.58 -5.84 -19.16
N PRO A 91 -2.84 -6.24 -19.40
CA PRO A 91 -4.10 -5.70 -18.86
C PRO A 91 -4.34 -6.07 -17.37
N PRO A 92 -5.15 -5.28 -16.62
CA PRO A 92 -5.43 -5.52 -15.21
C PRO A 92 -6.10 -6.87 -14.99
N VAL A 93 -5.76 -7.53 -13.88
CA VAL A 93 -6.21 -8.90 -13.59
C VAL A 93 -7.36 -8.91 -12.60
N TRP A 94 -8.42 -9.61 -12.99
CA TRP A 94 -9.65 -9.80 -12.24
C TRP A 94 -9.90 -11.30 -12.02
N LYS A 95 -10.39 -11.66 -10.84
CA LYS A 95 -10.68 -13.04 -10.45
C LYS A 95 -12.16 -13.23 -10.12
N LEU A 96 -12.71 -14.34 -10.58
CA LEU A 96 -14.05 -14.81 -10.21
C LEU A 96 -13.95 -15.58 -8.88
N LEU A 97 -14.66 -15.09 -7.86
CA LEU A 97 -14.64 -15.65 -6.51
C LEU A 97 -16.07 -15.78 -5.98
N ALA A 98 -16.36 -16.88 -5.30
CA ALA A 98 -17.59 -17.03 -4.53
C ALA A 98 -17.43 -16.26 -3.21
N THR A 99 -17.61 -14.95 -3.21
CA THR A 99 -17.45 -14.12 -2.01
C THR A 99 -18.74 -13.33 -1.72
N LEU A 100 -19.29 -13.48 -0.51
CA LEU A 100 -20.34 -12.63 0.06
C LEU A 100 -19.68 -11.41 0.76
N PRO A 101 -20.38 -10.29 0.94
CA PRO A 101 -20.03 -8.98 0.38
C PRO A 101 -18.92 -8.22 1.14
N VAL A 102 -18.10 -7.49 0.37
CA VAL A 102 -17.56 -6.20 0.82
C VAL A 102 -18.76 -5.27 1.01
N VAL A 103 -18.91 -4.74 2.21
CA VAL A 103 -19.93 -3.76 2.61
C VAL A 103 -20.00 -2.65 1.57
N GLU A 104 -21.04 -2.68 0.73
CA GLU A 104 -21.39 -1.55 -0.12
C GLU A 104 -21.62 -0.38 0.83
N LYS A 105 -20.74 0.63 0.78
CA LYS A 105 -20.90 1.82 1.60
C LYS A 105 -22.24 2.44 1.24
N ARG A 106 -23.24 2.23 2.10
CA ARG A 106 -24.55 2.90 2.01
C ARG A 106 -24.26 4.40 1.89
N PRO A 107 -24.57 5.07 0.77
CA PRO A 107 -24.45 6.51 0.73
C PRO A 107 -25.45 7.04 1.76
N GLU A 108 -24.93 7.71 2.79
CA GLU A 108 -25.77 8.42 3.74
C GLU A 108 -26.57 9.47 2.96
N PRO A 109 -27.92 9.43 3.02
CA PRO A 109 -28.71 10.42 2.33
C PRO A 109 -28.29 11.81 2.85
N PRO A 110 -28.13 12.82 1.96
CA PRO A 110 -27.83 14.16 2.43
C PRO A 110 -28.92 14.56 3.41
N LYS A 111 -28.55 14.79 4.66
CA LYS A 111 -29.44 15.40 5.64
C LYS A 111 -29.78 16.77 5.10
N ILE A 112 -30.99 16.92 4.57
CA ILE A 112 -31.59 18.22 4.39
C ILE A 112 -31.89 18.67 5.81
N GLU A 113 -30.97 19.43 6.38
CA GLU A 113 -31.18 20.10 7.65
C GLU A 113 -32.24 21.17 7.35
N GLU A 114 -33.48 20.82 7.63
CA GLU A 114 -34.62 21.72 7.52
C GLU A 114 -34.52 22.71 8.69
N MET A 115 -34.04 23.92 8.41
CA MET A 115 -34.19 25.13 9.23
C MET A 115 -33.89 26.40 8.44
#